data_AF-A0A813Q2K4-F1
#
_entry.id   AF-A0A813Q2K4-F1
#
_cell.length_a   1.000
_cell.length_b   1.000
_cell.length_c   1.000
_cell.angle_alpha   90.00
_cell.angle_beta   90.00
_cell.angle_gamma   90.00
#
_symmetry.space_group_name_H-M   'P 1'
#
loop_
_entity.id
_entity.type
_entity.pdbx_description
1 polymer ?
#
loop_
_entity_poly.entity_id
_entity_poly.type
_entity_poly.pdbx_seq_one_letter_code
_entity_poly.pdbx_strand_id
1 'polypeptide(L)'
;MKYFIRNRSLQSIIIKIIFGLISFVLVFVFDFLLDSSFNETNSKIHLALSPNIQLNQRSSTNNQQSIKSSSYEYNSTHLWSMRLADENYFHLAHLLPCRIVEYPRGPIIDKIDSCDHSSANEFSIQNTLQAQKWLYEHQHPMDCTNKRFAIIHNFAVSGFGSTMHQIAWAFGKAIADNRIAVYQIPGNWLYGTCNSSTPDCVFLPITNCSIPSKVDGNQTIKITANIGYWSKPIHPFIFQKRTFNWYRAQLLFYLMRYKPETLAYAQNIIAQYFKPPSIDLHHPYIAVYVRRSDKVQNREMSQAYTLKQYFDLFDADVQGGSEKPM
;
A
#
# COMPACT_ATOMS: atom_id res chain seq x y z
N MET A 1 12.92 75.81 26.59
CA MET A 1 13.81 74.85 25.90
C MET A 1 13.19 73.46 26.06
N LYS A 2 12.42 72.97 25.08
CA LYS A 2 11.71 71.67 25.18
C LYS A 2 12.63 70.57 24.65
N TYR A 3 13.12 69.70 25.54
CA TYR A 3 13.88 68.51 25.19
C TYR A 3 12.94 67.42 24.68
N PHE A 4 13.06 67.08 23.40
CA PHE A 4 12.37 65.95 22.78
C PHE A 4 13.36 64.78 22.71
N ILE A 5 13.38 63.93 23.74
CA ILE A 5 14.22 62.72 23.76
C ILE A 5 13.54 61.67 22.89
N ARG A 6 14.02 61.51 21.66
CA ARG A 6 13.54 60.53 20.69
C ARG A 6 14.09 59.14 21.04
N ASN A 7 13.30 58.36 21.76
CA ASN A 7 13.69 57.02 22.23
C ASN A 7 13.63 55.99 21.08
N ARG A 8 14.73 55.87 20.32
CA ARG A 8 14.85 54.94 19.17
C ARG A 8 14.67 53.46 19.54
N SER A 9 14.91 53.09 20.80
CA SER A 9 14.74 51.72 21.28
C SER A 9 13.26 51.29 21.25
N LEU A 10 12.36 52.17 21.70
CA LEU A 10 10.93 51.90 21.76
C LEU A 10 10.33 51.72 20.35
N GLN A 11 10.78 52.51 19.37
CA GLN A 11 10.32 52.38 17.98
C GLN A 11 10.72 51.03 17.36
N SER A 12 11.92 50.52 17.65
CA SER A 12 12.38 49.22 17.14
C SER A 12 11.56 48.04 17.70
N ILE A 13 11.21 48.10 18.99
CA ILE A 13 10.39 47.08 19.64
C ILE A 13 8.96 47.08 19.06
N ILE A 14 8.37 48.25 18.88
CA ILE A 14 7.02 48.38 18.30
C ILE A 14 6.99 47.82 16.87
N ILE A 15 7.99 48.10 16.04
CA ILE A 15 8.06 47.57 14.66
C ILE A 15 8.12 46.04 14.65
N LYS A 16 8.92 45.42 15.54
CA LYS A 16 9.02 43.96 15.63
C LYS A 16 7.70 43.30 16.06
N ILE A 17 6.98 43.90 17.01
CA ILE A 17 5.67 43.41 17.46
C ILE A 17 4.66 43.50 16.32
N ILE A 18 4.62 44.62 15.60
CA ILE A 18 3.71 44.80 14.46
C ILE A 18 3.99 43.76 13.37
N PHE A 19 5.26 43.53 13.01
CA PHE A 19 5.62 42.49 12.03
C PHE A 19 5.22 41.09 12.47
N GLY A 20 5.40 40.77 13.76
CA GLY A 20 4.97 39.48 14.32
C GLY A 20 3.46 39.28 14.22
N LEU A 21 2.67 40.30 14.57
CA LEU A 21 1.21 40.27 14.49
C LEU A 21 0.70 40.15 13.04
N ILE A 22 1.30 40.89 12.10
CA ILE A 22 0.93 40.80 10.68
C ILE A 22 1.21 39.39 10.14
N SER A 23 2.38 38.83 10.44
CA SER A 23 2.74 37.47 10.03
C SER A 23 1.75 36.43 10.57
N PHE A 24 1.39 36.54 11.85
CA PHE A 24 0.41 35.66 12.49
C PHE A 24 -0.98 35.74 11.84
N VAL A 25 -1.47 36.96 11.57
CA VAL A 25 -2.77 37.15 10.90
C VAL A 25 -2.76 36.59 9.49
N LEU A 26 -1.67 36.77 8.72
CA LEU A 26 -1.57 36.25 7.36
C LEU A 26 -1.60 34.73 7.31
N VAL A 27 -0.96 34.03 8.26
CA VAL A 27 -1.02 32.57 8.36
C VAL A 27 -2.46 32.11 8.64
N PHE A 28 -3.14 32.72 9.61
CA PHE A 28 -4.52 32.37 9.94
C PHE A 28 -5.50 32.62 8.78
N VAL A 29 -5.35 33.75 8.07
CA VAL A 29 -6.20 34.05 6.90
C VAL A 29 -5.93 33.06 5.78
N PHE A 30 -4.68 32.68 5.54
CA PHE A 30 -4.33 31.70 4.52
C PHE A 30 -4.91 30.31 4.82
N ASP A 31 -4.77 29.83 6.06
CA ASP A 31 -5.34 28.55 6.50
C ASP A 31 -6.88 28.56 6.39
N PHE A 32 -7.54 29.65 6.78
CA PHE A 32 -8.99 29.81 6.65
C PHE A 32 -9.45 29.80 5.17
N LEU A 33 -8.71 30.46 4.28
CA LEU A 33 -9.04 30.47 2.85
C LEU A 33 -8.85 29.08 2.21
N LEU A 34 -7.84 28.32 2.63
CA LEU A 34 -7.64 26.95 2.17
C LEU A 34 -8.76 26.02 2.64
N ASP A 35 -9.19 26.14 3.90
CA ASP A 35 -10.28 25.32 4.47
C ASP A 35 -11.64 25.63 3.82
N SER A 36 -11.92 26.92 3.57
CA SER A 36 -13.14 27.35 2.86
C SER A 36 -13.21 26.82 1.42
N SER A 37 -12.10 26.90 0.68
CA SER A 37 -11.98 26.38 -0.69
C SER A 37 -12.19 24.86 -0.76
N PHE A 38 -11.69 24.14 0.24
CA PHE A 38 -11.83 22.69 0.33
C PHE A 38 -13.29 22.27 0.60
N ASN A 39 -13.99 22.98 1.50
CA ASN A 39 -15.39 22.72 1.81
C ASN A 39 -16.33 23.03 0.63
N GLU A 40 -16.07 24.09 -0.14
CA GLU A 40 -16.87 24.41 -1.33
C GLU A 40 -16.73 23.34 -2.43
N THR A 41 -15.53 22.78 -2.58
CA THR A 41 -15.26 21.71 -3.56
C THR A 41 -15.95 20.41 -3.17
N ASN A 42 -15.93 20.05 -1.89
CA ASN A 42 -16.59 18.82 -1.39
C ASN A 42 -18.12 18.89 -1.48
N SER A 43 -18.75 20.06 -1.26
CA SER A 43 -20.21 20.18 -1.35
C SER A 43 -20.74 20.03 -2.79
N LYS A 44 -19.99 20.54 -3.78
CA LYS A 44 -20.32 20.39 -5.21
C LYS A 44 -20.19 18.93 -5.69
N ILE A 45 -19.25 18.18 -5.12
CA ILE A 45 -19.08 16.74 -5.44
C ILE A 45 -20.23 15.91 -4.86
N HIS A 46 -20.71 16.23 -3.66
CA HIS A 46 -21.84 15.53 -3.05
C HIS A 46 -23.19 15.80 -3.73
N LEU A 47 -23.40 17.00 -4.30
CA LEU A 47 -24.62 17.34 -5.05
C LEU A 47 -24.69 16.70 -6.44
N ALA A 48 -23.55 16.34 -7.03
CA ALA A 48 -23.50 15.63 -8.32
C ALA A 48 -23.69 14.11 -8.20
N LEU A 49 -23.68 13.57 -6.97
CA LEU A 49 -23.68 12.14 -6.69
C LEU A 49 -24.80 11.78 -5.70
N SER A 50 -26.05 11.85 -6.15
CA SER A 50 -27.14 11.06 -5.54
C SER A 50 -28.09 10.52 -6.61
N PRO A 51 -28.56 9.26 -6.46
CA PRO A 51 -28.64 8.34 -7.57
C PRO A 51 -30.09 8.07 -8.01
N ASN A 52 -30.27 7.85 -9.30
CA ASN A 52 -31.45 7.14 -9.81
C ASN A 52 -30.97 6.10 -10.82
N ILE A 53 -30.43 4.99 -10.31
CA ILE A 53 -30.07 3.84 -11.13
C ILE A 53 -30.91 2.66 -10.65
N GLN A 54 -32.07 2.49 -11.28
CA GLN A 54 -32.76 1.21 -11.31
C GLN A 54 -31.91 0.24 -12.13
N LEU A 55 -31.33 -0.76 -11.46
CA LEU A 55 -30.62 -1.85 -12.12
C LEU A 55 -31.62 -2.75 -12.83
N ASN A 56 -31.61 -2.74 -14.16
CA ASN A 56 -32.27 -3.76 -14.98
C ASN A 56 -31.50 -5.07 -14.86
N GLN A 57 -32.04 -6.04 -14.12
CA GLN A 57 -31.63 -7.44 -14.18
C GLN A 57 -32.05 -8.03 -15.53
N ARG A 58 -31.09 -8.19 -16.45
CA ARG A 58 -31.28 -9.01 -17.64
C ARG A 58 -30.61 -10.36 -17.41
N SER A 59 -31.45 -11.37 -17.18
CA SER A 59 -31.05 -12.78 -17.08
C SER A 59 -30.38 -13.23 -18.38
N SER A 60 -29.11 -13.65 -18.29
CA SER A 60 -28.46 -14.47 -19.31
C SER A 60 -28.42 -15.91 -18.82
N THR A 61 -29.35 -16.71 -19.33
CA THR A 61 -29.36 -18.17 -19.21
C THR A 61 -28.32 -18.81 -20.12
N ASN A 62 -27.56 -19.75 -19.54
CA ASN A 62 -27.10 -21.03 -20.09
C ASN A 62 -25.59 -21.29 -20.13
N ASN A 63 -25.28 -22.47 -19.58
CA ASN A 63 -24.07 -23.29 -19.66
C ASN A 63 -22.91 -22.94 -18.72
N GLN A 64 -23.12 -23.12 -17.42
CA GLN A 64 -22.04 -23.47 -16.50
C GLN A 64 -21.93 -24.99 -16.37
N GLN A 65 -20.86 -25.57 -16.93
CA GLN A 65 -20.38 -26.88 -16.52
C GLN A 65 -20.04 -26.83 -15.03
N SER A 66 -20.62 -27.73 -14.24
CA SER A 66 -20.39 -27.78 -12.79
C SER A 66 -18.96 -28.25 -12.50
N ILE A 67 -18.06 -27.30 -12.29
CA ILE A 67 -16.83 -27.57 -11.56
C ILE A 67 -17.25 -27.80 -10.11
N LYS A 68 -17.04 -29.02 -9.60
CA LYS A 68 -17.26 -29.35 -8.19
C LYS A 68 -16.30 -28.52 -7.34
N SER A 69 -16.78 -27.36 -6.89
CA SER A 69 -16.15 -26.53 -5.88
C SER A 69 -16.10 -27.33 -4.57
N SER A 70 -14.89 -27.56 -4.05
CA SER A 70 -14.71 -28.08 -2.70
C SER A 70 -15.23 -27.05 -1.70
N SER A 71 -16.33 -27.40 -1.04
CA SER A 71 -16.99 -26.59 -0.02
C SER A 71 -16.13 -26.57 1.25
N TYR A 72 -15.16 -25.66 1.31
CA TYR A 72 -14.67 -25.16 2.58
C TYR A 72 -15.55 -23.96 2.97
N GLU A 73 -16.54 -24.19 3.84
CA GLU A 73 -17.28 -23.14 4.55
C GLU A 73 -16.31 -22.39 5.47
N TYR A 74 -15.54 -21.48 4.90
CA TYR A 74 -14.73 -20.51 5.63
C TYR A 74 -15.43 -19.16 5.57
N ASN A 75 -15.47 -18.45 6.70
CA ASN A 75 -16.12 -17.14 6.82
C ASN A 75 -15.38 -16.14 5.91
N SER A 76 -15.87 -16.01 4.67
CA SER A 76 -15.10 -15.58 3.51
C SER A 76 -14.90 -14.08 3.42
N THR A 77 -15.54 -13.29 4.28
CA THR A 77 -15.57 -11.81 4.28
C THR A 77 -14.19 -11.14 4.38
N HIS A 78 -13.21 -11.77 5.03
CA HIS A 78 -11.87 -11.18 5.21
C HIS A 78 -10.86 -11.51 4.09
N LEU A 79 -11.22 -12.41 3.18
CA LEU A 79 -10.40 -12.77 2.02
C LEU A 79 -10.91 -12.14 0.71
N TRP A 80 -11.94 -11.28 0.74
CA TRP A 80 -12.52 -10.72 -0.50
C TRP A 80 -11.55 -9.92 -1.36
N SER A 81 -10.63 -9.15 -0.75
CA SER A 81 -9.61 -8.41 -1.50
C SER A 81 -8.61 -9.34 -2.18
N MET A 82 -8.39 -10.53 -1.62
CA MET A 82 -7.64 -11.59 -2.27
C MET A 82 -8.51 -12.29 -3.30
N ARG A 83 -9.71 -12.77 -2.97
CA ARG A 83 -10.60 -13.49 -3.87
C ARG A 83 -10.90 -12.78 -5.20
N LEU A 84 -11.11 -11.46 -5.19
CA LEU A 84 -11.31 -10.67 -6.41
C LEU A 84 -10.03 -10.52 -7.23
N ALA A 85 -8.89 -10.30 -6.57
CA ALA A 85 -7.60 -10.38 -7.22
C ALA A 85 -7.30 -11.80 -7.71
N ASP A 86 -7.77 -12.83 -7.01
CA ASP A 86 -7.41 -14.24 -7.15
C ASP A 86 -8.23 -14.93 -8.24
N GLU A 87 -9.55 -14.73 -8.35
CA GLU A 87 -10.35 -15.37 -9.41
C GLU A 87 -9.96 -14.79 -10.78
N ASN A 88 -9.78 -13.47 -10.86
CA ASN A 88 -9.31 -12.81 -12.08
C ASN A 88 -7.84 -13.07 -12.35
N TYR A 89 -6.94 -13.00 -11.36
CA TYR A 89 -5.54 -13.40 -11.55
C TYR A 89 -5.43 -14.87 -11.91
N PHE A 90 -6.23 -15.76 -11.32
CA PHE A 90 -6.22 -17.19 -11.66
C PHE A 90 -6.65 -17.39 -13.11
N HIS A 91 -7.77 -16.79 -13.53
CA HIS A 91 -8.19 -16.83 -14.93
C HIS A 91 -7.14 -16.22 -15.87
N LEU A 92 -6.57 -15.07 -15.52
CA LEU A 92 -5.54 -14.40 -16.33
C LEU A 92 -4.22 -15.15 -16.36
N ALA A 93 -3.77 -15.73 -15.24
CA ALA A 93 -2.56 -16.53 -15.16
C ALA A 93 -2.68 -17.80 -16.02
N HIS A 94 -3.89 -18.34 -16.19
CA HIS A 94 -4.15 -19.43 -17.13
C HIS A 94 -4.23 -18.96 -18.60
N LEU A 95 -4.53 -17.67 -18.83
CA LEU A 95 -4.53 -17.07 -20.17
C LEU A 95 -3.14 -16.56 -20.61
N LEU A 96 -2.28 -16.23 -19.65
CA LEU A 96 -0.91 -15.84 -19.93
C LEU A 96 -0.15 -17.08 -20.43
N PRO A 97 0.48 -17.02 -21.62
CA PRO A 97 1.28 -18.12 -22.10
C PRO A 97 2.39 -18.36 -21.09
N CYS A 98 2.37 -19.60 -20.62
CA CYS A 98 3.39 -20.27 -19.87
C CYS A 98 4.80 -19.83 -20.32
N ARG A 99 5.53 -19.12 -19.46
CA ARG A 99 6.89 -18.63 -19.75
C ARG A 99 7.83 -18.71 -18.57
N ILE A 100 9.10 -18.95 -18.88
CA ILE A 100 10.20 -18.84 -17.93
C ILE A 100 10.82 -17.46 -18.13
N VAL A 101 10.76 -16.63 -17.09
CA VAL A 101 11.40 -15.31 -17.07
C VAL A 101 12.67 -15.43 -16.25
N GLU A 102 13.82 -15.29 -16.90
CA GLU A 102 15.10 -15.18 -16.21
C GLU A 102 15.32 -13.73 -15.78
N TYR A 103 15.75 -13.52 -14.53
CA TYR A 103 16.06 -12.18 -14.04
C TYR A 103 17.35 -12.20 -13.21
N PRO A 104 18.23 -11.20 -13.39
CA PRO A 104 19.47 -11.14 -12.64
C PRO A 104 19.23 -10.66 -11.20
N ARG A 105 19.82 -11.37 -10.24
CA ARG A 105 19.93 -10.99 -8.83
C ARG A 105 21.40 -10.93 -8.43
N GLY A 106 22.08 -9.87 -8.88
CA GLY A 106 23.53 -9.76 -8.74
C GLY A 106 24.23 -10.80 -9.63
N PRO A 107 25.15 -11.64 -9.09
CA PRO A 107 25.83 -12.67 -9.88
C PRO A 107 24.98 -13.92 -10.16
N ILE A 108 23.80 -14.03 -9.55
CA ILE A 108 22.89 -15.17 -9.69
C ILE A 108 21.80 -14.81 -10.69
N ILE A 109 21.50 -15.72 -11.63
CA ILE A 109 20.32 -15.62 -12.50
C ILE A 109 19.23 -16.48 -11.88
N ASP A 110 18.14 -15.85 -11.44
CA ASP A 110 16.95 -16.54 -10.98
C ASP A 110 15.97 -16.73 -12.13
N LYS A 111 15.07 -17.69 -11.96
CA LYS A 111 14.03 -17.99 -12.95
C LYS A 111 12.66 -17.94 -12.28
N ILE A 112 11.73 -17.22 -12.90
CA ILE A 112 10.30 -17.32 -12.62
C ILE A 112 9.73 -18.25 -13.66
N ASP A 113 9.42 -19.48 -13.26
CA ASP A 113 8.71 -20.42 -14.11
C ASP A 113 7.21 -20.32 -13.82
N SER A 114 6.47 -19.65 -14.71
CA SER A 114 5.01 -19.57 -14.58
C SER A 114 4.29 -20.89 -14.92
N CYS A 115 5.01 -21.85 -15.51
CA CYS A 115 4.52 -23.20 -15.81
C CYS A 115 4.75 -24.19 -14.67
N ASP A 116 5.59 -23.84 -13.70
CA ASP A 116 5.88 -24.72 -12.60
C ASP A 116 4.67 -24.81 -11.66
N HIS A 117 3.84 -25.84 -11.84
CA HIS A 117 2.72 -26.11 -10.94
C HIS A 117 3.15 -26.86 -9.67
N SER A 118 4.45 -27.09 -9.46
CA SER A 118 4.93 -27.74 -8.25
C SER A 118 4.70 -26.85 -7.03
N SER A 119 4.64 -27.49 -5.86
CA SER A 119 4.65 -26.79 -4.58
C SER A 119 5.93 -25.97 -4.35
N ALA A 120 6.98 -26.22 -5.14
CA ALA A 120 8.22 -25.44 -5.09
C ALA A 120 8.08 -24.07 -5.76
N ASN A 121 7.15 -23.90 -6.72
CA ASN A 121 6.91 -22.60 -7.35
C ASN A 121 6.31 -21.61 -6.36
N GLU A 122 7.14 -20.71 -5.83
CA GLU A 122 6.69 -19.68 -4.90
C GLU A 122 5.61 -18.77 -5.49
N PHE A 123 5.56 -18.60 -6.81
CA PHE A 123 4.56 -17.79 -7.50
C PHE A 123 3.22 -18.49 -7.73
N SER A 124 3.08 -19.76 -7.32
CA SER A 124 1.79 -20.45 -7.40
C SER A 124 0.74 -19.81 -6.49
N ILE A 125 -0.51 -19.81 -6.96
CA ILE A 125 -1.66 -19.32 -6.19
C ILE A 125 -1.79 -20.07 -4.85
N GLN A 126 -1.52 -21.37 -4.83
CA GLN A 126 -1.60 -22.20 -3.63
C GLN A 126 -0.59 -21.75 -2.58
N ASN A 127 0.64 -21.45 -2.97
CA ASN A 127 1.67 -20.96 -2.03
C ASN A 127 1.33 -19.56 -1.50
N THR A 128 0.76 -18.70 -2.33
CA THR A 128 0.27 -17.38 -1.90
C THR A 128 -0.88 -17.52 -0.89
N LEU A 129 -1.89 -18.36 -1.19
CA LEU A 129 -3.01 -18.62 -0.27
C LEU A 129 -2.54 -19.23 1.05
N GLN A 130 -1.61 -20.19 1.01
CA GLN A 130 -1.07 -20.80 2.22
C GLN A 130 -0.31 -19.77 3.08
N ALA A 131 0.51 -18.92 2.46
CA ALA A 131 1.21 -17.86 3.17
C ALA A 131 0.26 -16.84 3.81
N GLN A 132 -0.75 -16.38 3.05
CA GLN A 132 -1.71 -15.39 3.54
C GLN A 132 -2.61 -15.97 4.64
N LYS A 133 -3.05 -17.23 4.51
CA LYS A 133 -3.76 -17.95 5.56
C LYS A 133 -2.93 -18.02 6.83
N TRP A 134 -1.66 -18.42 6.72
CA TRP A 134 -0.76 -18.52 7.88
C TRP A 134 -0.53 -17.15 8.54
N LEU A 135 -0.32 -16.08 7.76
CA LEU A 135 -0.19 -14.71 8.26
C LEU A 135 -1.46 -14.28 9.02
N TYR A 136 -2.64 -14.57 8.45
CA TYR A 136 -3.92 -14.25 9.08
C TYR A 136 -4.10 -14.97 10.40
N GLU A 137 -3.94 -16.30 10.43
CA GLU A 137 -4.08 -17.12 11.63
C GLU A 137 -3.09 -16.72 12.72
N HIS A 138 -1.85 -16.37 12.34
CA HIS A 138 -0.85 -15.88 13.27
C HIS A 138 -1.26 -14.54 13.90
N GLN A 139 -1.82 -13.62 13.13
CA GLN A 139 -2.23 -12.30 13.61
C GLN A 139 -3.61 -12.26 14.24
N HIS A 140 -4.47 -13.26 14.00
CA HIS A 140 -5.84 -13.30 14.49
C HIS A 140 -6.13 -14.54 15.34
N PRO A 141 -5.44 -14.71 16.49
CA PRO A 141 -5.76 -15.82 17.38
C PRO A 141 -7.15 -15.64 17.99
N MET A 142 -7.76 -16.75 18.41
CA MET A 142 -9.02 -16.71 19.16
C MET A 142 -8.86 -16.08 20.55
N ASP A 143 -7.67 -16.21 21.17
CA ASP A 143 -7.33 -15.62 22.46
C ASP A 143 -5.98 -14.87 22.38
N CYS A 144 -6.00 -13.61 22.79
CA CYS A 144 -4.85 -12.70 22.79
C CYS A 144 -4.11 -12.67 24.13
N THR A 145 -4.67 -13.24 25.21
CA THR A 145 -4.21 -13.06 26.60
C THR A 145 -2.77 -13.50 26.83
N ASN A 146 -2.37 -14.64 26.25
CA ASN A 146 -1.05 -15.23 26.43
C ASN A 146 -0.13 -15.07 25.21
N LYS A 147 -0.44 -14.10 24.35
CA LYS A 147 0.32 -13.86 23.12
C LYS A 147 1.43 -12.86 23.38
N ARG A 148 2.50 -13.02 22.60
CA ARG A 148 3.58 -12.05 22.55
C ARG A 148 3.26 -11.01 21.48
N PHE A 149 3.62 -9.76 21.76
CA PHE A 149 3.35 -8.62 20.91
C PHE A 149 4.62 -7.90 20.48
N ALA A 150 4.55 -7.31 19.30
CA ALA A 150 5.52 -6.37 18.78
C ALA A 150 4.77 -5.11 18.37
N ILE A 151 4.98 -4.03 19.12
CA ILE A 151 4.40 -2.73 18.82
C ILE A 151 5.25 -2.08 17.74
N ILE A 152 4.67 -1.93 16.55
CA ILE A 152 5.30 -1.20 15.45
C ILE A 152 5.09 0.29 15.70
N HIS A 153 6.19 0.99 15.94
CA HIS A 153 6.18 2.42 16.22
C HIS A 153 7.35 3.11 15.53
N ASN A 154 7.27 4.45 15.45
CA ASN A 154 8.33 5.34 14.95
C ASN A 154 8.88 4.99 13.56
N PHE A 155 8.54 5.82 12.58
CA PHE A 155 8.86 5.61 11.17
C PHE A 155 9.75 6.75 10.69
N ALA A 156 10.68 6.44 9.80
CA ALA A 156 11.39 7.48 9.08
C ALA A 156 10.38 8.27 8.22
N VAL A 157 10.38 9.59 8.41
CA VAL A 157 9.53 10.52 7.66
C VAL A 157 9.81 10.35 6.18
N SER A 158 8.81 9.87 5.45
CA SER A 158 8.91 9.55 4.03
C SER A 158 7.51 9.42 3.42
N GLY A 159 7.43 9.29 2.09
CA GLY A 159 6.16 9.07 1.40
C GLY A 159 5.57 7.66 1.64
N PHE A 160 4.29 7.50 1.27
CA PHE A 160 3.49 6.29 1.47
C PHE A 160 4.25 4.98 1.18
N GLY A 161 4.81 4.83 -0.03
CA GLY A 161 5.48 3.58 -0.42
C GLY A 161 6.68 3.23 0.47
N SER A 162 7.46 4.23 0.88
CA SER A 162 8.56 4.04 1.82
C SER A 162 8.05 3.65 3.21
N THR A 163 6.99 4.30 3.69
CA THR A 163 6.38 3.96 4.99
C THR A 163 5.80 2.54 4.99
N MET A 164 5.12 2.11 3.92
CA MET A 164 4.59 0.74 3.82
C MET A 164 5.70 -0.30 3.81
N HIS A 165 6.85 -0.03 3.17
CA HIS A 165 8.00 -0.91 3.27
C HIS A 165 8.59 -0.93 4.68
N GLN A 166 8.67 0.19 5.39
CA GLN A 166 9.09 0.20 6.79
C GLN A 166 8.16 -0.64 7.68
N ILE A 167 6.84 -0.49 7.50
CA ILE A 167 5.84 -1.31 8.20
C ILE A 167 6.02 -2.79 7.87
N ALA A 168 6.16 -3.14 6.58
CA ALA A 168 6.38 -4.52 6.14
C ALA A 168 7.63 -5.14 6.76
N TRP A 169 8.72 -4.39 6.87
CA TRP A 169 9.92 -4.86 7.55
C TRP A 169 9.65 -5.19 9.01
N ALA A 170 9.06 -4.24 9.75
CA ALA A 170 8.78 -4.39 11.17
C ALA A 170 7.79 -5.54 11.42
N PHE A 171 6.80 -5.69 10.54
CA PHE A 171 5.86 -6.79 10.54
C PHE A 171 6.57 -8.14 10.33
N GLY A 172 7.46 -8.24 9.34
CA GLY A 172 8.27 -9.43 9.13
C GLY A 172 9.13 -9.79 10.34
N LYS A 173 9.71 -8.79 11.03
CA LYS A 173 10.47 -9.00 12.27
C LYS A 173 9.59 -9.50 13.41
N ALA A 174 8.39 -8.91 13.59
CA ALA A 174 7.44 -9.36 14.60
C ALA A 174 7.07 -10.84 14.42
N ILE A 175 6.72 -11.22 13.19
CA ILE A 175 6.35 -12.58 12.84
C ILE A 175 7.53 -13.54 13.03
N ALA A 176 8.74 -13.16 12.61
CA ALA A 176 9.93 -13.97 12.80
C ALA A 176 10.22 -14.28 14.28
N ASP A 177 9.87 -13.35 15.17
CA ASP A 177 9.98 -13.53 16.62
C ASP A 177 8.74 -14.19 17.25
N ASN A 178 7.82 -14.71 16.42
CA ASN A 178 6.53 -15.31 16.81
C ASN A 178 5.69 -14.35 17.68
N ARG A 179 5.55 -13.10 17.22
CA ARG A 179 4.83 -12.01 17.92
C ARG A 179 3.74 -11.42 17.03
N ILE A 180 2.58 -11.14 17.62
CA ILE A 180 1.49 -10.41 16.99
C ILE A 180 1.93 -8.96 16.80
N ALA A 181 1.78 -8.43 15.60
CA ALA A 181 2.12 -7.06 15.28
C ALA A 181 0.91 -6.16 15.58
N VAL A 182 1.15 -5.03 16.23
CA VAL A 182 0.13 -4.00 16.50
C VAL A 182 0.67 -2.63 16.11
N TYR A 183 -0.21 -1.75 15.63
CA TYR A 183 0.15 -0.36 15.31
C TYR A 183 0.09 0.52 16.55
N GLN A 184 1.01 1.47 16.68
CA GLN A 184 0.85 2.58 17.63
C GLN A 184 0.69 3.94 16.93
N ILE A 185 1.55 4.28 15.95
CA ILE A 185 1.49 5.57 15.22
C ILE A 185 2.15 5.47 13.83
N PRO A 186 1.46 4.98 12.79
CA PRO A 186 2.04 4.86 11.44
C PRO A 186 2.18 6.16 10.66
N GLY A 187 3.13 6.99 11.07
CA GLY A 187 3.70 8.04 10.23
C GLY A 187 2.73 9.17 9.84
N ASN A 188 3.29 10.24 9.28
CA ASN A 188 2.54 11.48 9.11
C ASN A 188 1.66 11.53 7.86
N TRP A 189 1.72 10.51 6.99
CA TRP A 189 1.00 10.51 5.70
C TRP A 189 -0.52 10.28 5.86
N LEU A 190 -0.97 9.77 7.02
CA LEU A 190 -2.37 9.50 7.29
C LEU A 190 -3.17 10.73 7.74
N TYR A 191 -2.51 11.72 8.36
CA TYR A 191 -3.20 12.88 8.95
C TYR A 191 -4.04 13.69 7.96
N GLY A 192 -3.72 13.64 6.65
CA GLY A 192 -4.49 14.35 5.63
C GLY A 192 -5.61 13.53 4.97
N THR A 193 -5.62 12.20 5.16
CA THR A 193 -6.56 11.30 4.44
C THR A 193 -7.66 10.79 5.35
N CYS A 194 -7.37 10.62 6.63
CA CYS A 194 -8.34 10.15 7.60
C CYS A 194 -8.00 10.70 8.99
N ASN A 195 -9.02 10.97 9.82
CA ASN A 195 -8.85 11.40 11.21
C ASN A 195 -8.34 10.26 12.13
N SER A 196 -7.52 9.35 11.60
CA SER A 196 -6.93 8.21 12.31
C SER A 196 -5.42 8.32 12.26
N SER A 197 -4.77 7.97 13.37
CA SER A 197 -3.32 7.80 13.43
C SER A 197 -2.85 6.49 12.82
N THR A 198 -3.77 5.58 12.45
CA THR A 198 -3.51 4.21 11.96
C THR A 198 -3.96 4.01 10.50
N PRO A 199 -3.35 3.07 9.74
CA PRO A 199 -3.65 2.85 8.33
C PRO A 199 -5.01 2.15 8.20
N ASP A 200 -5.58 1.71 9.32
CA ASP A 200 -6.85 1.04 9.49
C ASP A 200 -8.04 1.90 9.05
N CYS A 201 -7.83 3.16 8.64
CA CYS A 201 -8.87 3.94 7.99
C CYS A 201 -9.04 3.59 6.50
N VAL A 202 -8.00 3.08 5.85
CA VAL A 202 -7.96 2.70 4.43
C VAL A 202 -7.88 1.18 4.28
N PHE A 203 -7.16 0.53 5.20
CA PHE A 203 -6.92 -0.90 5.21
C PHE A 203 -7.68 -1.58 6.35
N LEU A 204 -7.82 -2.91 6.26
CA LEU A 204 -8.30 -3.73 7.35
C LEU A 204 -7.26 -3.75 8.49
N PRO A 205 -7.71 -3.89 9.75
CA PRO A 205 -6.80 -4.03 10.89
C PRO A 205 -5.80 -5.18 10.69
N ILE A 206 -4.56 -4.95 11.13
CA ILE A 206 -3.48 -5.95 11.03
C ILE A 206 -3.76 -7.20 11.91
N THR A 207 -4.48 -7.02 13.02
CA THR A 207 -4.83 -8.05 14.02
C THR A 207 -6.20 -7.72 14.65
N ASN A 208 -6.85 -8.73 15.26
CA ASN A 208 -8.00 -8.55 16.15
C ASN A 208 -7.62 -8.26 17.61
N CYS A 209 -6.33 -8.35 17.97
CA CYS A 209 -5.87 -8.11 19.32
C CYS A 209 -5.70 -6.62 19.62
N SER A 210 -6.03 -6.20 20.84
CA SER A 210 -5.78 -4.83 21.31
C SER A 210 -4.29 -4.58 21.55
N ILE A 211 -3.88 -3.30 21.46
CA ILE A 211 -2.51 -2.88 21.76
C ILE A 211 -2.25 -3.09 23.26
N PRO A 212 -1.20 -3.84 23.65
CA PRO A 212 -0.86 -3.99 25.07
C PRO A 212 -0.44 -2.66 25.69
N SER A 213 -0.86 -2.41 26.93
CA SER A 213 -0.54 -1.19 27.67
C SER A 213 0.89 -1.15 28.22
N LYS A 214 1.53 -2.32 28.41
CA LYS A 214 2.87 -2.45 29.00
C LYS A 214 3.87 -3.05 28.00
N VAL A 215 5.06 -2.45 27.96
CA VAL A 215 6.23 -2.97 27.24
C VAL A 215 7.20 -3.52 28.28
N ASP A 216 7.50 -4.81 28.21
CA ASP A 216 8.30 -5.53 29.22
C ASP A 216 9.51 -6.28 28.64
N GLY A 217 9.71 -6.22 27.32
CA GLY A 217 10.81 -6.89 26.62
C GLY A 217 10.59 -8.38 26.38
N ASN A 218 9.76 -9.04 27.20
CA ASN A 218 9.46 -10.46 27.08
C ASN A 218 8.17 -10.69 26.29
N GLN A 219 7.01 -10.31 26.87
CA GLN A 219 5.72 -10.43 26.21
C GLN A 219 5.54 -9.35 25.15
N THR A 220 5.94 -8.13 25.44
CA THR A 220 5.74 -7.00 24.53
C THR A 220 7.06 -6.30 24.26
N ILE A 221 7.40 -6.19 22.97
CA ILE A 221 8.55 -5.41 22.50
C ILE A 221 8.09 -4.24 21.63
N LYS A 222 9.00 -3.31 21.42
CA LYS A 222 8.87 -2.18 20.51
C LYS A 222 9.79 -2.39 19.31
N ILE A 223 9.26 -2.25 18.10
CA ILE A 223 10.03 -2.33 16.85
C ILE A 223 9.97 -0.97 16.17
N THR A 224 11.14 -0.33 16.04
CA THR A 224 11.34 0.86 15.21
C THR A 224 11.41 0.46 13.75
N ALA A 225 10.50 0.93 12.93
CA ALA A 225 10.43 0.59 11.53
C ALA A 225 11.47 1.40 10.71
N ASN A 226 12.72 0.95 10.69
CA ASN A 226 13.81 1.61 9.94
C ASN A 226 14.24 0.77 8.73
N ILE A 227 14.44 1.43 7.59
CA ILE A 227 14.79 0.83 6.29
C ILE A 227 16.15 0.10 6.31
N GLY A 228 17.09 0.52 7.18
CA GLY A 228 18.46 -0.02 7.20
C GLY A 228 18.60 -1.52 7.50
N TYR A 229 17.52 -2.19 7.91
CA TYR A 229 17.56 -3.56 8.41
C TYR A 229 17.06 -4.63 7.42
N TRP A 230 16.78 -4.27 6.17
CA TRP A 230 16.34 -5.23 5.15
C TRP A 230 17.46 -6.18 4.66
N SER A 231 18.70 -5.98 5.07
CA SER A 231 19.86 -6.76 4.57
C SER A 231 19.93 -8.20 5.07
N LYS A 232 19.22 -8.55 6.16
CA LYS A 232 19.20 -9.90 6.75
C LYS A 232 17.81 -10.25 7.28
N PRO A 233 16.83 -10.51 6.39
CA PRO A 233 15.49 -10.90 6.81
C PRO A 233 15.55 -12.22 7.58
N ILE A 234 14.85 -12.28 8.71
CA ILE A 234 14.59 -13.55 9.38
C ILE A 234 13.31 -14.10 8.76
N HIS A 235 13.40 -15.27 8.13
CA HIS A 235 12.25 -15.94 7.53
C HIS A 235 11.59 -16.87 8.56
N PRO A 236 10.29 -16.71 8.84
CA PRO A 236 9.51 -17.75 9.50
C PRO A 236 9.59 -19.05 8.69
N PHE A 237 9.35 -20.21 9.34
CA PHE A 237 9.57 -21.53 8.73
C PHE A 237 8.88 -21.69 7.37
N ILE A 238 7.67 -21.17 7.20
CA ILE A 238 6.89 -21.25 5.95
C ILE A 238 7.54 -20.46 4.79
N PHE A 239 8.44 -19.52 5.10
CA PHE A 239 9.13 -18.66 4.14
C PHE A 239 10.61 -19.04 3.92
N GLN A 240 11.17 -20.00 4.66
CA GLN A 240 12.62 -20.27 4.65
C GLN A 240 13.19 -20.65 3.28
N LYS A 241 12.39 -21.26 2.41
CA LYS A 241 12.80 -21.67 1.05
C LYS A 241 12.30 -20.73 -0.04
N ARG A 242 11.88 -19.52 0.33
CA ARG A 242 11.30 -18.54 -0.58
C ARG A 242 12.25 -17.38 -0.80
N THR A 243 12.18 -16.76 -1.97
CA THR A 243 12.96 -15.56 -2.25
C THR A 243 12.50 -14.43 -1.33
N PHE A 244 13.45 -13.58 -0.97
CA PHE A 244 13.19 -12.45 -0.10
C PHE A 244 12.15 -11.48 -0.68
N ASN A 245 12.16 -11.28 -2.00
CA ASN A 245 11.18 -10.42 -2.68
C ASN A 245 9.77 -10.99 -2.61
N TRP A 246 9.63 -12.31 -2.80
CA TRP A 246 8.34 -12.97 -2.64
C TRP A 246 7.81 -12.83 -1.22
N TYR A 247 8.64 -13.14 -0.22
CA TYR A 247 8.27 -12.96 1.19
C TYR A 247 7.82 -11.52 1.49
N ARG A 248 8.59 -10.52 1.06
CA ARG A 248 8.24 -9.10 1.23
C ARG A 248 6.92 -8.75 0.55
N ALA A 249 6.62 -9.30 -0.62
CA ALA A 249 5.35 -9.10 -1.31
C ALA A 249 4.19 -9.66 -0.49
N GLN A 250 4.33 -10.86 0.09
CA GLN A 250 3.30 -11.45 0.95
C GLN A 250 2.99 -10.58 2.18
N LEU A 251 4.03 -10.00 2.81
CA LEU A 251 3.83 -9.06 3.92
C LEU A 251 3.06 -7.81 3.49
N LEU A 252 3.40 -7.24 2.32
CA LEU A 252 2.71 -6.05 1.81
C LEU A 252 1.26 -6.35 1.43
N PHE A 253 0.99 -7.49 0.78
CA PHE A 253 -0.38 -7.91 0.45
C PHE A 253 -1.24 -8.04 1.71
N TYR A 254 -0.69 -8.61 2.78
CA TYR A 254 -1.39 -8.71 4.05
C TYR A 254 -1.68 -7.33 4.68
N LEU A 255 -0.72 -6.42 4.62
CA LEU A 255 -0.86 -5.06 5.18
C LEU A 255 -1.81 -4.18 4.37
N MET A 256 -1.89 -4.40 3.06
CA MET A 256 -2.66 -3.59 2.11
C MET A 256 -4.02 -4.22 1.78
N ARG A 257 -4.60 -4.98 2.70
CA ARG A 257 -5.99 -5.48 2.58
C ARG A 257 -6.94 -4.30 2.68
N TYR A 258 -7.37 -3.76 1.56
CA TYR A 258 -8.26 -2.60 1.53
C TYR A 258 -9.59 -2.88 2.23
N LYS A 259 -10.14 -1.85 2.86
CA LYS A 259 -11.53 -1.90 3.32
C LYS A 259 -12.51 -1.96 2.16
N PRO A 260 -13.69 -2.58 2.34
CA PRO A 260 -14.71 -2.65 1.29
C PRO A 260 -15.08 -1.29 0.70
N GLU A 261 -15.21 -0.25 1.54
CA GLU A 261 -15.54 1.11 1.10
C GLU A 261 -14.44 1.75 0.24
N THR A 262 -13.17 1.51 0.58
CA THR A 262 -12.04 2.00 -0.21
C THR A 262 -11.96 1.28 -1.55
N LEU A 263 -12.20 -0.03 -1.55
CA LEU A 263 -12.22 -0.83 -2.78
C LEU A 263 -13.36 -0.38 -3.70
N ALA A 264 -14.57 -0.18 -3.16
CA ALA A 264 -15.71 0.32 -3.91
C ALA A 264 -15.44 1.72 -4.49
N TYR A 265 -14.81 2.61 -3.73
CA TYR A 265 -14.38 3.92 -4.22
C TYR A 265 -13.41 3.81 -5.40
N ALA A 266 -12.39 2.96 -5.30
CA ALA A 266 -11.44 2.73 -6.40
C ALA A 266 -12.13 2.13 -7.64
N GLN A 267 -13.04 1.18 -7.46
CA GLN A 267 -13.83 0.58 -8.54
C GLN A 267 -14.73 1.61 -9.24
N ASN A 268 -15.33 2.54 -8.49
CA ASN A 268 -16.13 3.62 -9.07
C ASN A 268 -15.28 4.58 -9.91
N ILE A 269 -14.08 4.94 -9.45
CA ILE A 269 -13.12 5.74 -10.23
C ILE A 269 -12.79 5.00 -11.54
N ILE A 270 -12.44 3.72 -11.45
CA ILE A 270 -12.16 2.90 -12.64
C ILE A 270 -13.34 2.95 -13.59
N ALA A 271 -14.55 2.60 -13.13
CA ALA A 271 -15.75 2.59 -13.95
C ALA A 271 -16.05 3.94 -14.63
N GLN A 272 -15.69 5.05 -13.98
CA GLN A 272 -15.88 6.40 -14.52
C GLN A 272 -14.89 6.75 -15.64
N TYR A 273 -13.62 6.37 -15.50
CA TYR A 273 -12.55 6.84 -16.38
C TYR A 273 -12.09 5.81 -17.42
N PHE A 274 -12.38 4.54 -17.20
CA PHE A 274 -11.91 3.43 -18.02
C PHE A 274 -13.01 2.95 -18.99
N LYS A 275 -12.59 2.50 -20.18
CA LYS A 275 -13.46 1.94 -21.23
C LYS A 275 -12.79 0.68 -21.79
N PRO A 276 -13.20 -0.53 -21.38
CA PRO A 276 -14.39 -0.88 -20.59
C PRO A 276 -14.36 -0.45 -19.11
N PRO A 277 -15.52 -0.31 -18.41
CA PRO A 277 -15.60 0.22 -17.04
C PRO A 277 -15.14 -0.77 -15.95
N SER A 278 -14.17 -1.63 -16.26
CA SER A 278 -13.53 -2.54 -15.32
C SER A 278 -12.10 -2.83 -15.77
N ILE A 279 -11.15 -2.85 -14.83
CA ILE A 279 -9.76 -3.27 -15.09
C ILE A 279 -9.71 -4.69 -15.65
N ASP A 280 -10.58 -5.58 -15.16
CA ASP A 280 -10.60 -6.99 -15.59
C ASP A 280 -11.04 -7.17 -17.04
N LEU A 281 -11.60 -6.12 -17.65
CA LEU A 281 -12.00 -6.11 -19.05
C LEU A 281 -10.95 -5.39 -19.92
N HIS A 282 -9.94 -4.78 -19.32
CA HIS A 282 -8.95 -3.91 -19.99
C HIS A 282 -7.72 -4.65 -20.54
N HIS A 283 -7.79 -5.97 -20.73
CA HIS A 283 -6.60 -6.76 -21.08
C HIS A 283 -6.33 -6.84 -22.60
N PRO A 284 -5.05 -6.79 -23.01
CA PRO A 284 -3.85 -6.49 -22.22
C PRO A 284 -3.65 -4.97 -22.00
N TYR A 285 -3.12 -4.57 -20.84
CA TYR A 285 -2.70 -3.19 -20.59
C TYR A 285 -1.32 -3.13 -19.94
N ILE A 286 -0.65 -2.00 -20.11
CA ILE A 286 0.66 -1.70 -19.52
C ILE A 286 0.50 -0.44 -18.67
N ALA A 287 0.85 -0.52 -17.39
CA ALA A 287 0.86 0.63 -16.51
C ALA A 287 2.27 1.23 -16.46
N VAL A 288 2.40 2.49 -16.88
CA VAL A 288 3.67 3.24 -16.82
C VAL A 288 3.62 4.22 -15.66
N TYR A 289 4.51 4.03 -14.68
CA TYR A 289 4.67 4.97 -13.56
C TYR A 289 5.88 5.88 -13.78
N VAL A 290 5.62 7.17 -13.97
CA VAL A 290 6.66 8.19 -14.17
C VAL A 290 6.83 9.01 -12.89
N ARG A 291 7.91 8.73 -12.13
CA ARG A 291 8.25 9.51 -10.93
C ARG A 291 9.11 10.72 -11.30
N ARG A 292 8.72 11.92 -10.83
CA ARG A 292 9.43 13.19 -11.03
C ARG A 292 9.57 13.95 -9.70
N SER A 293 9.49 15.29 -9.76
CA SER A 293 9.44 16.20 -8.62
C SER A 293 10.67 16.09 -7.69
N ASP A 294 10.44 15.92 -6.40
CA ASP A 294 11.44 15.85 -5.33
C ASP A 294 12.56 14.85 -5.63
N LYS A 295 12.24 13.72 -6.28
CA LYS A 295 13.24 12.67 -6.58
C LYS A 295 14.28 13.10 -7.60
N VAL A 296 13.89 13.98 -8.53
CA VAL A 296 14.81 14.58 -9.50
C VAL A 296 15.57 15.73 -8.84
N GLN A 297 14.87 16.59 -8.10
CA GLN A 297 15.48 17.74 -7.43
C GLN A 297 16.55 17.32 -6.41
N ASN A 298 16.27 16.27 -5.64
CA ASN A 298 17.17 15.74 -4.62
C ASN A 298 18.24 14.80 -5.20
N ARG A 299 18.29 14.62 -6.52
CA ARG A 299 19.24 13.73 -7.22
C ARG A 299 19.18 12.27 -6.74
N GLU A 300 18.03 11.84 -6.24
CA GLU A 300 17.78 10.43 -5.90
C GLU A 300 17.55 9.58 -7.17
N MET A 301 17.13 10.23 -8.25
CA MET A 301 17.14 9.67 -9.60
C MET A 301 18.23 10.37 -10.41
N SER A 302 19.04 9.59 -11.14
CA SER A 302 20.13 10.12 -11.98
C SER A 302 19.63 11.07 -13.07
N GLN A 303 18.39 10.87 -13.54
CA GLN A 303 17.73 11.72 -14.52
C GLN A 303 16.20 11.56 -14.50
N ALA A 304 15.51 12.57 -15.02
CA ALA A 304 14.09 12.47 -15.35
C ALA A 304 13.93 11.85 -16.74
N TYR A 305 13.37 10.65 -16.81
CA TYR A 305 13.07 10.02 -18.09
C TYR A 305 11.88 10.70 -18.78
N THR A 306 12.02 10.90 -20.09
CA THR A 306 10.91 11.28 -20.96
C THR A 306 9.96 10.09 -21.12
N LEU A 307 8.68 10.35 -21.40
CA LEU A 307 7.70 9.29 -21.62
C LEU A 307 8.11 8.40 -22.81
N LYS A 308 8.70 8.99 -23.86
CA LYS A 308 9.24 8.27 -25.02
C LYS A 308 10.25 7.19 -24.60
N GLN A 309 11.16 7.48 -23.68
CA GLN A 309 12.16 6.51 -23.23
C GLN A 309 11.55 5.28 -22.56
N TYR A 310 10.44 5.42 -21.84
CA TYR A 310 9.74 4.25 -21.27
C TYR A 310 9.15 3.37 -22.37
N PHE A 311 8.56 3.98 -23.41
CA PHE A 311 7.98 3.24 -24.54
C PHE A 311 9.06 2.62 -25.43
N ASP A 312 10.15 3.33 -25.71
CA ASP A 312 11.27 2.78 -26.49
C ASP A 312 11.86 1.52 -25.82
N LEU A 313 11.99 1.52 -24.48
CA LEU A 313 12.46 0.35 -23.72
C LEU A 313 11.47 -0.82 -23.80
N PHE A 314 10.17 -0.53 -23.76
CA PHE A 314 9.13 -1.53 -23.91
C PHE A 314 9.15 -2.16 -25.31
N ASP A 315 9.19 -1.32 -26.36
CA ASP A 315 9.22 -1.78 -27.75
C ASP A 315 10.46 -2.62 -28.03
N ALA A 316 11.62 -2.25 -27.47
CA ALA A 316 12.85 -3.02 -27.58
C ALA A 316 12.75 -4.41 -26.92
N ASP A 317 12.11 -4.52 -25.75
CA ASP A 317 11.89 -5.82 -25.06
C ASP A 317 10.97 -6.73 -25.88
N VAL A 318 9.89 -6.16 -26.45
CA VAL A 318 8.97 -6.89 -27.34
C VAL A 318 9.67 -7.38 -28.60
N GLN A 319 10.53 -6.57 -29.21
CA GLN A 319 11.25 -6.94 -30.44
C GLN A 319 12.42 -7.91 -30.17
N GLY A 320 13.17 -7.72 -29.08
CA GLY A 320 14.33 -8.55 -28.72
C GLY A 320 13.98 -9.98 -28.31
N GLY A 321 12.73 -10.27 -27.95
CA GLY A 321 12.25 -11.63 -27.70
C GLY A 321 12.08 -12.51 -28.95
N SER A 322 12.23 -11.95 -30.16
CA SER A 322 11.96 -12.66 -31.42
C SER A 322 13.19 -13.27 -32.10
N GLU A 323 14.41 -13.00 -31.61
CA GLU A 323 15.67 -13.47 -32.20
C GLU A 323 16.44 -14.46 -31.31
N LYS A 324 15.83 -15.62 -31.02
CA LYS A 324 16.61 -16.86 -30.88
C LYS A 324 15.93 -17.97 -31.67
N PRO A 325 16.23 -18.10 -32.97
CA PRO A 325 15.97 -19.36 -33.65
C PRO A 325 16.76 -20.46 -32.90
N MET A 326 16.05 -21.52 -32.55
CA MET A 326 16.60 -22.71 -31.89
C MET A 326 17.61 -23.44 -32.78
#